data_AF-L1NQD2-F1
#
_entry.id   AF-L1NQD2-F1
#
_cell.length_a   1.000
_cell.length_b   1.000
_cell.length_c   1.000
_cell.angle_alpha   90.00
_cell.angle_beta   90.00
_cell.angle_gamma   90.00
#
_symmetry.space_group_name_H-M   'P 1'
#
loop_
_entity.id
_entity.type
_entity.pdbx_description
1 polymer ?
#
loop_
_entity_poly.entity_id
_entity_poly.type
_entity_poly.pdbx_seq_one_letter_code
_entity_poly.pdbx_strand_id
1 'polypeptide(L)'
;MNPKIINLVKEYITENYSHQYATLITGSYAEGKETIYSDVDVIIFTTERIQKIIKTLNYKGITLQLIIFSVESIEYTLYEDFLSNKGVYIDMISKGFILLDPHHFLKHLKEYTTALKENGSTPLSKDEDEKYRSKITSYLLDIEGVKDTKRIFFVALLLIDVLAEFKLRLLRQWGGTGKTKSEFLRKVAPTFFEELQIATQKFFEKGDKDKLITITKELLDSTGGKFIQELNFQKFAFSEKMLVIQVSKVLHQKECAEIILAIVPFLKTHSINAYHFISSTDGFLYLIIEDFNKSQLQKLLNKFPDEQLIDIHYFYPQTCFNSLENYQKLLPFFEMLSKEAFHNLENENFKILKGLNLLITLRKIEKMSKEEYLSFLKYLIDCWIMYCVDDILINKAPETTIEKSTILKKYNSIFQKQKQYLKSTLKIDKSYHILSEALARIDNRVIPLYKTFLITPDFDETKKKKFCFCKNVLDYCYSILFIEPKFKAYLPYIALQIE
;
A
#
# COMPACT_ATOMS: atom_id res chain seq x y z
N MET A 1 8.29 -28.47 10.26
CA MET A 1 7.24 -28.65 9.24
C MET A 1 7.35 -30.04 8.61
N ASN A 2 6.22 -30.67 8.27
CA ASN A 2 6.17 -32.05 7.76
C ASN A 2 6.84 -32.19 6.37
N PRO A 3 7.88 -33.05 6.22
CA PRO A 3 8.59 -33.23 4.94
C PRO A 3 7.69 -33.67 3.78
N LYS A 4 6.62 -34.44 4.04
CA LYS A 4 5.68 -34.87 3.00
C LYS A 4 4.93 -33.69 2.39
N ILE A 5 4.50 -32.74 3.23
CA ILE A 5 3.83 -31.51 2.79
C ILE A 5 4.79 -30.63 1.99
N ILE A 6 6.02 -30.47 2.46
CA ILE A 6 7.06 -29.72 1.74
C ILE A 6 7.25 -30.27 0.33
N ASN A 7 7.41 -31.58 0.19
CA ASN A 7 7.64 -32.21 -1.11
C ASN A 7 6.42 -32.11 -2.02
N LEU A 8 5.20 -32.29 -1.49
CA LEU A 8 3.96 -32.16 -2.24
C LEU A 8 3.73 -30.75 -2.77
N VAL A 9 3.99 -29.72 -1.96
CA VAL A 9 3.91 -28.32 -2.40
C VAL A 9 5.01 -28.04 -3.42
N LYS A 10 6.25 -28.47 -3.20
CA LYS A 10 7.36 -28.30 -4.17
C LYS A 10 7.02 -28.89 -5.53
N GLU A 11 6.48 -30.10 -5.56
CA GLU A 11 6.06 -30.78 -6.79
C GLU A 11 5.02 -29.94 -7.53
N TYR A 12 3.91 -29.58 -6.86
CA TYR A 12 2.84 -28.79 -7.47
C TYR A 12 3.33 -27.44 -8.02
N ILE A 13 4.16 -26.75 -7.25
CA ILE A 13 4.69 -25.43 -7.61
C ILE A 13 5.65 -25.54 -8.80
N THR A 14 6.50 -26.58 -8.85
CA THR A 14 7.43 -26.78 -9.97
C THR A 14 6.68 -27.06 -11.28
N GLU A 15 5.58 -27.81 -11.22
CA GLU A 15 4.76 -28.15 -12.38
C GLU A 15 3.93 -26.97 -12.91
N ASN A 16 3.44 -26.09 -12.02
CA ASN A 16 2.43 -25.09 -12.37
C ASN A 16 2.94 -23.63 -12.31
N TYR A 17 4.05 -23.36 -11.61
CA TYR A 17 4.59 -22.02 -11.36
C TYR A 17 6.12 -22.01 -11.47
N SER A 18 6.64 -22.55 -12.56
CA SER A 18 8.08 -22.67 -12.83
C SER A 18 8.84 -21.34 -12.86
N HIS A 19 8.13 -20.22 -13.10
CA HIS A 19 8.68 -18.86 -13.15
C HIS A 19 8.42 -18.03 -11.87
N GLN A 20 8.04 -18.69 -10.77
CA GLN A 20 7.92 -18.03 -9.47
C GLN A 20 9.23 -17.30 -9.09
N TYR A 21 9.08 -16.16 -8.43
CA TYR A 21 10.19 -15.40 -7.87
C TYR A 21 10.61 -15.93 -6.50
N ALA A 22 9.63 -16.24 -5.65
CA ALA A 22 9.86 -16.82 -4.33
C ALA A 22 8.56 -17.47 -3.80
N THR A 23 8.66 -18.46 -2.92
CA THR A 23 7.49 -19.13 -2.32
C THR A 23 7.72 -19.48 -0.86
N LEU A 24 6.66 -19.36 -0.06
CA LEU A 24 6.62 -19.82 1.33
C LEU A 24 5.32 -20.58 1.64
N ILE A 25 5.36 -21.41 2.67
CA ILE A 25 4.20 -22.10 3.25
C ILE A 25 3.90 -21.42 4.59
N THR A 26 2.64 -21.15 4.88
CA THR A 26 2.22 -20.46 6.12
C THR A 26 1.05 -21.18 6.79
N GLY A 27 0.34 -20.49 7.68
CA GLY A 27 -0.82 -21.02 8.38
C GLY A 27 -0.47 -22.09 9.40
N SER A 28 -1.45 -22.95 9.69
CA SER A 28 -1.33 -23.94 10.75
C SER A 28 -0.22 -24.96 10.50
N TYR A 29 0.06 -25.30 9.23
CA TYR A 29 1.14 -26.23 8.87
C TYR A 29 2.54 -25.67 9.15
N ALA A 30 2.74 -24.35 9.00
CA ALA A 30 4.00 -23.72 9.34
C ALA A 30 4.24 -23.69 10.86
N GLU A 31 3.15 -23.61 11.65
CA GLU A 31 3.19 -23.58 13.11
C GLU A 31 3.16 -24.98 13.78
N GLY A 32 2.83 -26.04 13.03
CA GLY A 32 2.61 -27.37 13.62
C GLY A 32 1.29 -27.51 14.39
N LYS A 33 0.29 -26.68 14.07
CA LYS A 33 -1.05 -26.63 14.69
C LYS A 33 -2.15 -27.13 13.75
N GLU A 34 -1.79 -27.79 12.66
CA GLU A 34 -2.73 -28.26 11.65
C GLU A 34 -3.70 -29.31 12.21
N THR A 35 -4.88 -29.38 11.60
CA THR A 35 -5.89 -30.41 11.83
C THR A 35 -6.10 -31.21 10.55
N ILE A 36 -6.83 -32.32 10.62
CA ILE A 36 -7.22 -33.08 9.42
C ILE A 36 -8.09 -32.27 8.43
N TYR A 37 -8.64 -31.13 8.87
CA TYR A 37 -9.44 -30.21 8.07
C TYR A 37 -8.68 -28.93 7.68
N SER A 38 -7.40 -28.82 8.06
CA SER A 38 -6.58 -27.66 7.70
C SER A 38 -6.18 -27.74 6.23
N ASP A 39 -6.28 -26.62 5.54
CA ASP A 39 -5.61 -26.37 4.29
C ASP A 39 -4.14 -26.01 4.50
N VAL A 40 -3.34 -26.22 3.44
CA VAL A 40 -1.95 -25.75 3.37
C VAL A 40 -1.94 -24.39 2.67
N ASP A 41 -1.71 -23.33 3.44
CA ASP A 41 -1.53 -21.98 2.90
C ASP A 41 -0.17 -21.85 2.21
N VAL A 42 -0.17 -21.50 0.93
CA VAL A 42 1.04 -21.30 0.12
C VAL A 42 1.01 -19.90 -0.46
N ILE A 43 2.03 -19.09 -0.15
CA ILE A 43 2.18 -17.76 -0.75
C ILE A 43 3.24 -17.83 -1.83
N ILE A 44 2.88 -17.42 -3.05
CA ILE A 44 3.73 -17.41 -4.24
C ILE A 44 3.94 -15.95 -4.66
N PHE A 45 5.20 -15.58 -4.90
CA PHE A 45 5.57 -14.29 -5.45
C PHE A 45 5.99 -14.43 -6.91
N THR A 46 5.52 -13.51 -7.75
CA THR A 46 5.88 -13.43 -9.18
C THR A 46 6.37 -12.03 -9.52
N THR A 47 7.20 -11.92 -10.56
CA THR A 47 7.58 -10.63 -11.17
C THR A 47 6.52 -10.11 -12.14
N GLU A 48 5.50 -10.91 -12.41
CA GLU A 48 4.38 -10.53 -13.27
C GLU A 48 3.46 -9.52 -12.57
N ARG A 49 2.85 -8.61 -13.35
CA ARG A 49 1.83 -7.69 -12.85
C ARG A 49 0.50 -8.42 -12.83
N ILE A 50 0.15 -8.91 -11.64
CA ILE A 50 -1.12 -9.57 -11.36
C ILE A 50 -1.84 -8.82 -10.24
N GLN A 51 -3.16 -8.83 -10.25
CA GLN A 51 -3.90 -8.61 -9.02
C GLN A 51 -3.67 -9.78 -8.07
N LYS A 52 -3.83 -9.57 -6.77
CA LYS A 52 -3.73 -10.64 -5.78
C LYS A 52 -4.71 -11.77 -6.15
N ILE A 53 -4.19 -12.96 -6.42
CA ILE A 53 -5.00 -14.15 -6.73
C ILE A 53 -5.08 -15.01 -5.47
N ILE A 54 -6.29 -15.44 -5.11
CA ILE A 54 -6.50 -16.46 -4.08
C ILE A 54 -7.21 -17.64 -4.75
N LYS A 55 -6.59 -18.82 -4.71
CA LYS A 55 -7.13 -20.04 -5.32
C LYS A 55 -7.04 -21.19 -4.33
N THR A 56 -8.17 -21.84 -4.08
CA THR A 56 -8.22 -23.08 -3.30
C THR A 56 -8.42 -24.26 -4.24
N LEU A 57 -7.64 -25.33 -4.06
CA LEU A 57 -7.71 -26.53 -4.89
C LEU A 57 -7.31 -27.78 -4.10
N ASN A 58 -7.76 -28.95 -4.57
CA ASN A 58 -7.26 -30.23 -4.06
C ASN A 58 -6.09 -30.71 -4.93
N TYR A 59 -4.98 -31.06 -4.28
CA TYR A 59 -3.83 -31.69 -4.93
C TYR A 59 -3.45 -32.95 -4.16
N LYS A 60 -3.59 -34.11 -4.81
CA LYS A 60 -3.31 -35.44 -4.23
C LYS A 60 -3.98 -35.66 -2.87
N GLY A 61 -5.24 -35.23 -2.73
CA GLY A 61 -6.02 -35.39 -1.50
C GLY A 61 -5.80 -34.31 -0.44
N ILE A 62 -4.87 -33.37 -0.65
CA ILE A 62 -4.63 -32.24 0.25
C ILE A 62 -5.23 -30.96 -0.32
N THR A 63 -5.92 -30.19 0.51
CA THR A 63 -6.41 -28.85 0.14
C THR A 63 -5.27 -27.84 0.23
N LEU A 64 -4.93 -27.22 -0.90
CA LEU A 64 -4.00 -26.11 -0.99
C LEU A 64 -4.78 -24.80 -1.14
N GLN A 65 -4.44 -23.79 -0.33
CA GLN A 65 -4.85 -22.41 -0.57
C GLN A 65 -3.64 -21.62 -1.08
N LEU A 66 -3.66 -21.28 -2.36
CA LEU A 66 -2.61 -20.48 -3.01
C LEU A 66 -2.97 -19.00 -2.93
N ILE A 67 -2.02 -18.19 -2.50
CA ILE A 67 -2.11 -16.74 -2.49
C ILE A 67 -0.95 -16.20 -3.32
N ILE A 68 -1.26 -15.60 -4.47
CA ILE A 68 -0.26 -15.19 -5.44
C ILE A 68 -0.18 -13.66 -5.45
N PHE A 69 1.03 -13.15 -5.23
CA PHE A 69 1.34 -11.72 -5.25
C PHE A 69 2.34 -11.39 -6.35
N SER A 70 2.17 -10.22 -6.96
CA SER A 70 3.31 -9.55 -7.59
C SER A 70 4.26 -9.03 -6.53
N VAL A 71 5.57 -9.19 -6.71
CA VAL A 71 6.60 -8.58 -5.84
C VAL A 71 6.45 -7.07 -5.72
N GLU A 72 5.86 -6.42 -6.73
CA GLU A 72 5.59 -4.99 -6.72
C GLU A 72 4.39 -4.61 -5.84
N SER A 73 3.36 -5.46 -5.83
CA SER A 73 2.10 -5.22 -5.10
C SER A 73 2.16 -5.51 -3.59
N ILE A 74 3.21 -6.20 -3.11
CA ILE A 74 3.27 -6.67 -1.72
C ILE A 74 3.33 -5.52 -0.72
N GLU A 75 4.01 -4.44 -1.08
CA GLU A 75 4.11 -3.25 -0.23
C GLU A 75 2.72 -2.67 0.04
N TYR A 76 1.92 -2.50 -1.02
CA TYR A 76 0.56 -2.01 -0.91
C TYR A 76 -0.31 -2.94 -0.07
N THR A 77 -0.20 -4.26 -0.28
CA THR A 77 -0.93 -5.26 0.52
C THR A 77 -0.58 -5.18 2.00
N LEU A 78 0.71 -5.10 2.35
CA LEU A 78 1.15 -4.98 3.74
C LEU A 78 0.68 -3.65 4.36
N TYR A 79 0.63 -2.60 3.54
CA TYR A 79 0.15 -1.30 3.97
C TYR A 79 -1.36 -1.28 4.26
N GLU A 80 -2.17 -1.87 3.38
CA GLU A 80 -3.60 -2.07 3.63
C GLU A 80 -3.85 -2.93 4.87
N ASP A 81 -3.06 -4.00 5.04
CA ASP A 81 -3.14 -4.88 6.20
C ASP A 81 -2.78 -4.15 7.51
N PHE A 82 -1.77 -3.28 7.45
CA PHE A 82 -1.37 -2.38 8.53
C PHE A 82 -2.48 -1.38 8.86
N LEU A 83 -3.02 -0.66 7.87
CA LEU A 83 -4.08 0.35 8.07
C LEU A 83 -5.38 -0.26 8.57
N SER A 84 -5.75 -1.44 8.07
CA SER A 84 -6.93 -2.17 8.55
C SER A 84 -6.76 -2.69 9.98
N ASN A 85 -5.54 -2.62 10.54
CA ASN A 85 -5.16 -3.16 11.84
C ASN A 85 -5.40 -4.66 12.00
N LYS A 86 -5.63 -5.41 10.91
CA LYS A 86 -5.86 -6.85 10.99
C LYS A 86 -4.56 -7.62 11.13
N GLY A 87 -3.51 -7.22 10.40
CA GLY A 87 -2.20 -7.86 10.43
C GLY A 87 -2.20 -9.31 9.93
N VAL A 88 -3.11 -9.67 9.02
CA VAL A 88 -3.26 -11.03 8.48
C VAL A 88 -2.04 -11.42 7.65
N TYR A 89 -1.65 -10.60 6.68
CA TYR A 89 -0.50 -10.87 5.81
C TYR A 89 0.82 -10.65 6.57
N ILE A 90 0.86 -9.68 7.49
CA ILE A 90 1.98 -9.51 8.41
C ILE A 90 2.21 -10.80 9.22
N ASP A 91 1.14 -11.38 9.80
CA ASP A 91 1.22 -12.64 10.55
C ASP A 91 1.64 -13.82 9.65
N MET A 92 0.98 -13.98 8.49
CA MET A 92 1.25 -15.08 7.56
C MET A 92 2.71 -15.09 7.08
N ILE A 93 3.25 -13.94 6.68
CA ILE A 93 4.61 -13.88 6.14
C ILE A 93 5.65 -14.03 7.27
N SER A 94 5.45 -13.37 8.40
CA SER A 94 6.37 -13.45 9.55
C SER A 94 6.59 -14.89 10.03
N LYS A 95 5.54 -15.71 10.08
CA LYS A 95 5.64 -17.12 10.51
C LYS A 95 5.96 -18.11 9.39
N GLY A 96 5.89 -17.70 8.14
CA GLY A 96 6.00 -18.58 6.98
C GLY A 96 7.32 -19.36 6.89
N PHE A 97 7.26 -20.61 6.45
CA PHE A 97 8.41 -21.43 6.09
C PHE A 97 8.80 -21.15 4.62
N ILE A 98 10.01 -20.64 4.40
CA ILE A 98 10.51 -20.34 3.06
C ILE A 98 10.77 -21.65 2.30
N LEU A 99 10.08 -21.81 1.17
CA LEU A 99 10.22 -22.97 0.28
C LEU A 99 11.27 -22.72 -0.80
N LEU A 100 11.29 -21.49 -1.35
CA LEU A 100 12.19 -21.03 -2.41
C LEU A 100 12.43 -19.52 -2.26
N ASP A 101 13.69 -19.07 -2.25
CA ASP A 101 14.06 -17.65 -2.19
C ASP A 101 15.46 -17.37 -2.79
N PRO A 102 15.63 -17.50 -4.12
CA PRO A 102 16.94 -17.40 -4.78
C PRO A 102 17.59 -16.02 -4.68
N HIS A 103 16.80 -14.97 -4.41
CA HIS A 103 17.24 -13.58 -4.38
C HIS A 103 17.16 -12.94 -2.98
N HIS A 104 17.00 -13.75 -1.93
CA HIS A 104 16.87 -13.30 -0.53
C HIS A 104 15.71 -12.32 -0.26
N PHE A 105 14.72 -12.27 -1.16
CA PHE A 105 13.57 -11.39 -1.03
C PHE A 105 12.68 -11.79 0.15
N LEU A 106 12.35 -13.09 0.26
CA LEU A 106 11.52 -13.58 1.36
C LEU A 106 12.24 -13.50 2.69
N LYS A 107 13.56 -13.70 2.72
CA LYS A 107 14.37 -13.49 3.92
C LYS A 107 14.14 -12.08 4.46
N HIS A 108 14.35 -11.05 3.64
CA HIS A 108 14.17 -9.66 4.06
C HIS A 108 12.72 -9.26 4.31
N LEU A 109 11.77 -9.82 3.56
CA LEU A 109 10.35 -9.57 3.76
C LEU A 109 9.86 -10.17 5.09
N LYS A 110 10.34 -11.37 5.44
CA LYS A 110 10.06 -12.03 6.72
C LYS A 110 10.70 -11.27 7.89
N GLU A 111 11.93 -10.80 7.76
CA GLU A 111 12.57 -9.92 8.75
C GLU A 111 11.71 -8.66 8.99
N TYR A 112 11.30 -7.98 7.92
CA TYR A 112 10.47 -6.78 8.01
C TYR A 112 9.10 -7.03 8.65
N THR A 113 8.38 -8.07 8.21
CA THR A 113 7.06 -8.41 8.74
C THR A 113 7.12 -8.95 10.18
N THR A 114 8.22 -9.59 10.58
CA THR A 114 8.45 -10.00 11.97
C THR A 114 8.61 -8.77 12.86
N ALA A 115 9.42 -7.78 12.46
CA ALA A 115 9.55 -6.53 13.20
C ALA A 115 8.21 -5.77 13.28
N LEU A 116 7.43 -5.71 12.20
CA LEU A 116 6.08 -5.13 12.23
C LEU A 116 5.16 -5.89 13.21
N LYS A 117 5.18 -7.23 13.17
CA LYS A 117 4.39 -8.06 14.06
C LYS A 117 4.69 -7.78 15.53
N GLU A 118 5.97 -7.64 15.88
CA GLU A 118 6.45 -7.35 17.23
C GLU A 118 6.10 -5.93 17.70
N ASN A 119 6.17 -4.94 16.81
CA ASN A 119 5.80 -3.56 17.12
C ASN A 119 4.31 -3.36 17.38
N GLY A 120 3.46 -4.22 16.81
CA GLY A 120 2.01 -4.12 16.95
C GLY A 120 1.41 -3.01 16.07
N SER A 121 0.11 -2.81 16.26
CA SER A 121 -0.67 -1.79 15.56
C SER A 121 -0.35 -0.36 16.04
N THR A 122 -0.64 0.65 15.22
CA THR A 122 -0.51 2.06 15.63
C THR A 122 -1.35 2.38 16.87
N PRO A 123 -0.95 3.34 17.72
CA PRO A 123 -1.84 3.86 18.76
C PRO A 123 -3.16 4.34 18.18
N LEU A 124 -4.26 4.19 18.92
CA LEU A 124 -5.53 4.80 18.55
C LEU A 124 -5.38 6.32 18.52
N SER A 125 -5.74 6.92 17.39
CA SER A 125 -6.04 8.35 17.34
C SER A 125 -7.34 8.64 18.11
N LYS A 126 -7.51 9.90 18.52
CA LYS A 126 -8.75 10.34 19.16
C LYS A 126 -9.99 10.04 18.31
N ASP A 127 -9.89 10.23 17.00
CA ASP A 127 -10.99 10.00 16.06
C ASP A 127 -11.32 8.50 15.93
N GLU A 128 -10.32 7.61 15.96
CA GLU A 128 -10.54 6.16 15.98
C GLU A 128 -11.18 5.70 17.29
N ASP A 129 -10.70 6.19 18.44
CA ASP A 129 -11.28 5.91 19.76
C ASP A 129 -12.76 6.30 19.81
N GLU A 130 -13.09 7.52 19.39
CA GLU A 130 -14.46 8.02 19.32
C GLU A 130 -15.33 7.17 18.39
N LYS A 131 -14.81 6.71 17.24
CA LYS A 131 -15.52 5.81 16.32
C LYS A 131 -15.81 4.45 16.97
N TYR A 132 -14.83 3.84 17.65
CA TYR A 132 -15.06 2.59 18.38
C TYR A 132 -16.10 2.77 19.48
N ARG A 133 -15.97 3.81 20.31
CA ARG A 133 -16.93 4.09 21.39
C ARG A 133 -18.32 4.40 20.86
N SER A 134 -18.44 5.11 19.74
CA SER A 134 -19.74 5.36 19.07
C SER A 134 -20.39 4.06 18.61
N LYS A 135 -19.63 3.20 17.93
CA LYS A 135 -20.12 1.91 17.42
C LYS A 135 -20.54 0.97 18.55
N ILE A 136 -19.70 0.86 19.59
CA ILE A 136 -19.98 0.07 20.79
C ILE A 136 -21.20 0.62 21.53
N THR A 137 -21.32 1.95 21.67
CA THR A 137 -22.47 2.60 22.30
C THR A 137 -23.76 2.29 21.56
N SER A 138 -23.76 2.36 20.23
CA SER A 138 -24.93 2.00 19.41
C SER A 138 -25.39 0.57 19.66
N TYR A 139 -24.48 -0.41 19.58
CA TYR A 139 -24.83 -1.81 19.82
C TYR A 139 -25.24 -2.09 21.27
N LEU A 140 -24.62 -1.41 22.23
CA LEU A 140 -25.01 -1.50 23.63
C LEU A 140 -26.46 -1.03 23.82
N LEU A 141 -26.85 0.12 23.25
CA LEU A 141 -28.20 0.66 23.36
C LEU A 141 -29.24 -0.25 22.71
N ASP A 142 -28.92 -0.86 21.56
CA ASP A 142 -29.78 -1.84 20.90
C ASP A 142 -30.01 -3.08 21.78
N ILE A 143 -28.95 -3.59 22.42
CA ILE A 143 -29.04 -4.74 23.34
C ILE A 143 -29.80 -4.36 24.62
N GLU A 144 -29.57 -3.17 25.20
CA GLU A 144 -30.28 -2.69 26.39
C GLU A 144 -31.78 -2.53 26.11
N GLY A 145 -32.14 -1.92 24.98
CA GLY A 145 -33.52 -1.51 24.64
C GLY A 145 -34.45 -2.64 24.20
N VAL A 146 -33.92 -3.80 23.79
CA VAL A 146 -34.75 -4.91 23.29
C VAL A 146 -35.06 -5.94 24.38
N LYS A 147 -36.35 -6.28 24.52
CA LYS A 147 -36.84 -7.35 25.40
C LYS A 147 -36.78 -8.75 24.75
N ASP A 148 -37.00 -8.83 23.44
CA ASP A 148 -36.90 -10.08 22.69
C ASP A 148 -35.46 -10.37 22.27
N THR A 149 -34.78 -11.22 23.04
CA THR A 149 -33.38 -11.58 22.83
C THR A 149 -33.11 -12.17 21.45
N LYS A 150 -34.11 -12.78 20.78
CA LYS A 150 -33.95 -13.36 19.44
C LYS A 150 -33.60 -12.30 18.38
N ARG A 151 -34.04 -11.06 18.57
CA ARG A 151 -33.80 -9.96 17.62
C ARG A 151 -32.40 -9.36 17.73
N ILE A 152 -31.67 -9.65 18.80
CA ILE A 152 -30.36 -9.04 19.07
C ILE A 152 -29.18 -10.02 18.95
N PHE A 153 -29.39 -11.26 18.49
CA PHE A 153 -28.28 -12.22 18.30
C PHE A 153 -27.20 -11.69 17.35
N PHE A 154 -27.60 -11.11 16.22
CA PHE A 154 -26.66 -10.51 15.28
C PHE A 154 -25.98 -9.26 15.84
N VAL A 155 -26.71 -8.44 16.62
CA VAL A 155 -26.13 -7.27 17.29
C VAL A 155 -25.10 -7.70 18.34
N ALA A 156 -25.38 -8.76 19.11
CA ALA A 156 -24.45 -9.31 20.08
C ALA A 156 -23.19 -9.88 19.41
N LEU A 157 -23.32 -10.59 18.27
CA LEU A 157 -22.16 -11.02 17.48
C LEU A 157 -21.28 -9.84 17.06
N LEU A 158 -21.90 -8.77 16.57
CA LEU A 158 -21.18 -7.55 16.17
C LEU A 158 -20.53 -6.85 17.37
N LEU A 159 -21.22 -6.81 18.52
CA LEU A 159 -20.68 -6.24 19.76
C LEU A 159 -19.48 -7.02 20.27
N ILE A 160 -19.57 -8.35 20.36
CA ILE A 160 -18.47 -9.21 20.83
C ILE A 160 -17.24 -9.04 19.93
N ASP A 161 -17.43 -9.02 18.61
CA ASP A 161 -16.33 -8.86 17.66
C ASP A 161 -15.63 -7.50 17.78
N VAL A 162 -16.41 -6.42 17.94
CA VAL A 162 -15.86 -5.06 18.09
C VAL A 162 -15.26 -4.82 19.48
N LEU A 163 -15.77 -5.46 20.54
CA LEU A 163 -15.17 -5.40 21.88
C LEU A 163 -13.78 -6.04 21.90
N ALA A 164 -13.66 -7.23 21.32
CA ALA A 164 -12.38 -7.92 21.19
C ALA A 164 -11.37 -7.08 20.38
N GLU A 165 -11.82 -6.51 19.26
CA GLU A 165 -10.99 -5.65 18.43
C GLU A 165 -10.57 -4.38 19.17
N PHE A 166 -11.50 -3.67 19.80
CA PHE A 166 -11.21 -2.44 20.53
C PHE A 166 -10.23 -2.68 21.68
N LYS A 167 -10.38 -3.79 22.41
CA LYS A 167 -9.43 -4.17 23.46
C LYS A 167 -8.02 -4.41 22.91
N LEU A 168 -7.89 -5.11 21.78
CA LEU A 168 -6.61 -5.32 21.12
C LEU A 168 -5.99 -3.98 20.68
N ARG A 169 -6.79 -3.08 20.09
CA ARG A 169 -6.34 -1.75 19.66
C ARG A 169 -5.85 -0.89 20.82
N LEU A 170 -6.55 -0.89 21.97
CA LEU A 170 -6.12 -0.20 23.19
C LEU A 170 -4.74 -0.69 23.69
N LEU A 171 -4.46 -1.98 23.49
CA LEU A 171 -3.18 -2.62 23.84
C LEU A 171 -2.14 -2.54 22.71
N ARG A 172 -2.42 -1.80 21.63
CA ARG A 172 -1.59 -1.68 20.43
C ARG A 172 -1.27 -3.03 19.77
N GLN A 173 -2.19 -3.97 19.87
CA GLN A 173 -2.06 -5.29 19.26
C GLN A 173 -2.82 -5.38 17.94
N TRP A 174 -2.33 -6.25 17.06
CA TRP A 174 -3.05 -6.60 15.83
C TRP A 174 -4.43 -7.19 16.16
N GLY A 175 -5.44 -6.80 15.38
CA GLY A 175 -6.82 -7.21 15.57
C GLY A 175 -7.08 -8.66 15.17
N GLY A 176 -6.34 -9.19 14.20
CA GLY A 176 -6.55 -10.52 13.64
C GLY A 176 -7.97 -10.73 13.09
N THR A 177 -8.29 -11.97 12.74
CA THR A 177 -9.66 -12.37 12.34
C THR A 177 -10.02 -13.71 12.94
N GLY A 178 -11.28 -13.91 13.33
CA GLY A 178 -11.80 -15.19 13.80
C GLY A 178 -10.90 -15.87 14.84
N LYS A 179 -10.38 -17.06 14.52
CA LYS A 179 -9.48 -17.84 15.39
C LYS A 179 -8.27 -17.02 15.87
N THR A 180 -7.63 -16.29 14.97
CA THR A 180 -6.43 -15.50 15.30
C THR A 180 -6.75 -14.34 16.25
N LYS A 181 -7.91 -13.67 16.09
CA LYS A 181 -8.36 -12.62 17.03
C LYS A 181 -8.51 -13.18 18.45
N SER A 182 -9.12 -14.36 18.57
CA SER A 182 -9.23 -15.07 19.85
C SER A 182 -7.87 -15.43 20.45
N GLU A 183 -6.92 -15.92 19.65
CA GLU A 183 -5.58 -16.27 20.13
C GLU A 183 -4.78 -15.04 20.59
N PHE A 184 -4.87 -13.95 19.84
CA PHE A 184 -4.23 -12.68 20.19
C PHE A 184 -4.80 -12.13 21.51
N LEU A 185 -6.13 -12.09 21.63
CA LEU A 185 -6.79 -11.58 22.85
C LEU A 185 -6.42 -12.43 24.07
N ARG A 186 -6.44 -13.76 23.95
CA ARG A 186 -6.02 -14.68 25.03
C ARG A 186 -4.57 -14.44 25.45
N LYS A 187 -3.67 -14.16 24.50
CA LYS A 187 -2.25 -13.93 24.78
C LYS A 187 -2.00 -12.60 25.50
N VAL A 188 -2.69 -11.53 25.10
CA VAL A 188 -2.36 -10.15 25.51
C VAL A 188 -3.32 -9.56 26.55
N ALA A 189 -4.52 -10.14 26.69
CA ALA A 189 -5.55 -9.73 27.63
C ALA A 189 -6.33 -10.95 28.18
N PRO A 190 -5.67 -11.91 28.86
CA PRO A 190 -6.27 -13.18 29.25
C PRO A 190 -7.53 -13.02 30.11
N THR A 191 -7.55 -12.10 31.08
CA THR A 191 -8.73 -11.85 31.93
C THR A 191 -9.92 -11.35 31.11
N PHE A 192 -9.71 -10.37 30.23
CA PHE A 192 -10.78 -9.86 29.37
C PHE A 192 -11.27 -10.93 28.37
N PHE A 193 -10.36 -11.76 27.87
CA PHE A 193 -10.71 -12.90 27.02
C PHE A 193 -11.67 -13.87 27.74
N GLU A 194 -11.34 -14.27 28.97
CA GLU A 194 -12.18 -15.17 29.77
C GLU A 194 -13.55 -14.56 30.09
N GLU A 195 -13.59 -13.28 30.50
CA GLU A 195 -14.83 -12.58 30.80
C GLU A 195 -15.74 -12.45 29.56
N LEU A 196 -15.15 -12.09 28.42
CA LEU A 196 -15.87 -11.97 27.15
C LEU A 196 -16.39 -13.35 26.69
N GLN A 197 -15.61 -14.41 26.89
CA GLN A 197 -16.03 -15.78 26.57
C GLN A 197 -17.23 -16.22 27.44
N ILE A 198 -17.17 -15.97 28.75
CA ILE A 198 -18.27 -16.28 29.68
C ILE A 198 -19.53 -15.47 29.31
N ALA A 199 -19.39 -14.17 29.02
CA ALA A 199 -20.49 -13.31 28.60
C ALA A 199 -21.13 -13.82 27.29
N THR A 200 -20.29 -14.18 26.31
CA THR A 200 -20.69 -14.77 25.04
C THR A 200 -21.49 -16.05 25.26
N GLN A 201 -20.94 -17.00 26.02
CA GLN A 201 -21.59 -18.28 26.29
C GLN A 201 -22.96 -18.10 26.95
N LYS A 202 -23.05 -17.28 28.01
CA LYS A 202 -24.31 -17.00 28.69
C LYS A 202 -25.37 -16.40 27.77
N PHE A 203 -24.97 -15.48 26.91
CA PHE A 203 -25.87 -14.86 25.95
C PHE A 203 -26.41 -15.87 24.94
N PHE A 204 -25.54 -16.66 24.29
CA PHE A 204 -25.97 -17.60 23.25
C PHE A 204 -26.72 -18.82 23.79
N GLU A 205 -26.40 -19.30 25.00
CA GLU A 205 -27.08 -20.45 25.60
C GLU A 205 -28.41 -20.07 26.26
N LYS A 206 -28.46 -18.93 26.95
CA LYS A 206 -29.57 -18.59 27.87
C LYS A 206 -30.29 -17.29 27.53
N GLY A 207 -29.79 -16.51 26.56
CA GLY A 207 -30.27 -15.15 26.30
C GLY A 207 -29.96 -14.18 27.44
N ASP A 208 -29.03 -14.52 28.35
CA ASP A 208 -28.61 -13.63 29.43
C ASP A 208 -27.67 -12.56 28.86
N LYS A 209 -28.18 -11.33 28.75
CA LYS A 209 -27.46 -10.18 28.22
C LYS A 209 -26.70 -9.38 29.29
N ASP A 210 -26.89 -9.67 30.57
CA ASP A 210 -26.41 -8.80 31.65
C ASP A 210 -24.89 -8.77 31.71
N LYS A 211 -24.24 -9.93 31.62
CA LYS A 211 -22.77 -10.00 31.65
C LYS A 211 -22.13 -9.31 30.43
N LEU A 212 -22.77 -9.41 29.26
CA LEU A 212 -22.33 -8.73 28.04
C LEU A 212 -22.49 -7.21 28.16
N ILE A 213 -23.59 -6.73 28.75
CA ILE A 213 -23.79 -5.31 29.07
C ILE A 213 -22.72 -4.81 30.06
N THR A 214 -22.46 -5.55 31.13
CA THR A 214 -21.48 -5.18 32.16
C THR A 214 -20.08 -4.99 31.59
N ILE A 215 -19.54 -6.00 30.89
CA ILE A 215 -18.19 -5.92 30.31
C ILE A 215 -18.08 -4.79 29.27
N THR A 216 -19.17 -4.52 28.54
CA THR A 216 -19.23 -3.42 27.56
C THR A 216 -19.13 -2.06 28.25
N LYS A 217 -19.89 -1.86 29.34
CA LYS A 217 -19.86 -0.62 30.12
C LYS A 217 -18.50 -0.39 30.74
N GLU A 218 -17.90 -1.41 31.35
CA GLU A 218 -16.57 -1.34 31.95
C GLU A 218 -15.50 -0.93 30.94
N LEU A 219 -15.53 -1.49 29.72
CA LEU A 219 -14.59 -1.11 28.67
C LEU A 219 -14.80 0.33 28.21
N LEU A 220 -16.05 0.75 28.00
CA LEU A 220 -16.37 2.14 27.64
C LEU A 220 -15.92 3.12 28.74
N ASP A 221 -16.22 2.85 30.00
CA ASP A 221 -15.87 3.71 31.14
C ASP A 221 -14.35 3.86 31.28
N SER A 222 -13.58 2.82 30.95
CA SER A 222 -12.11 2.87 30.91
C SER A 222 -11.53 3.73 29.78
N THR A 223 -12.36 4.14 28.81
CA THR A 223 -11.96 4.86 27.58
C THR A 223 -12.69 6.20 27.40
N GLY A 224 -13.34 6.70 28.46
CA GLY A 224 -14.05 8.00 28.43
C GLY A 224 -15.57 7.91 28.26
N GLY A 225 -16.13 6.72 28.44
CA GLY A 225 -17.57 6.46 28.49
C GLY A 225 -18.25 6.38 27.12
N LYS A 226 -19.58 6.28 27.15
CA LYS A 226 -20.44 6.28 25.95
C LYS A 226 -20.15 7.51 25.08
N PHE A 227 -20.21 7.34 23.76
CA PHE A 227 -20.03 8.42 22.80
C PHE A 227 -21.09 8.33 21.70
N ILE A 228 -21.59 9.48 21.23
CA ILE A 228 -22.54 9.57 20.13
C ILE A 228 -21.93 10.53 19.11
N GLN A 229 -21.60 10.03 17.92
CA GLN A 229 -20.96 10.83 16.87
C GLN A 229 -21.98 11.67 16.08
N GLU A 230 -21.69 12.96 15.89
CA GLU A 230 -22.38 13.83 14.93
C GLU A 230 -21.66 13.81 13.56
N LEU A 231 -22.16 12.99 12.61
CA LEU A 231 -21.92 12.98 11.14
C LEU A 231 -20.52 12.69 10.51
N ASN A 232 -20.61 12.28 9.24
CA ASN A 232 -19.70 11.47 8.39
C ASN A 232 -18.36 12.11 7.96
N PHE A 233 -17.24 11.65 8.54
CA PHE A 233 -15.87 11.92 8.04
C PHE A 233 -15.21 10.72 7.36
N GLN A 234 -15.98 9.81 6.77
CA GLN A 234 -15.46 8.51 6.32
C GLN A 234 -14.59 8.57 5.06
N LYS A 235 -14.49 9.72 4.36
CA LYS A 235 -13.93 9.82 3.00
C LYS A 235 -12.47 10.30 2.88
N PHE A 236 -11.76 10.60 3.99
CA PHE A 236 -10.45 11.24 3.93
C PHE A 236 -9.36 10.50 4.70
N ALA A 237 -8.15 10.48 4.15
CA ALA A 237 -6.96 9.93 4.80
C ALA A 237 -6.17 11.06 5.45
N PHE A 238 -5.93 10.96 6.76
CA PHE A 238 -5.39 12.07 7.56
C PHE A 238 -4.14 11.63 8.33
N SER A 239 -3.11 12.48 8.28
CA SER A 239 -2.03 12.50 9.28
C SER A 239 -1.97 13.89 9.93
N GLU A 240 -1.27 14.03 11.05
CA GLU A 240 -1.14 15.33 11.75
C GLU A 240 -0.60 16.47 10.88
N LYS A 241 0.08 16.17 9.77
CA LYS A 241 0.76 17.16 8.92
C LYS A 241 0.28 17.21 7.46
N MET A 242 -0.45 16.20 7.03
CA MET A 242 -0.81 16.00 5.62
C MET A 242 -2.20 15.36 5.49
N LEU A 243 -2.96 15.88 4.54
CA LEU A 243 -4.25 15.38 4.11
C LEU A 243 -4.13 14.87 2.68
N VAL A 244 -4.58 13.65 2.44
CA VAL A 244 -4.66 13.08 1.10
C VAL A 244 -6.13 12.90 0.71
N ILE A 245 -6.49 13.51 -0.41
CA ILE A 245 -7.83 13.47 -0.99
C ILE A 245 -7.71 12.78 -2.34
N GLN A 246 -8.39 11.65 -2.51
CA GLN A 246 -8.62 11.10 -3.84
C GLN A 246 -9.75 11.90 -4.50
N VAL A 247 -9.49 12.39 -5.70
CA VAL A 247 -10.30 13.42 -6.36
C VAL A 247 -11.17 12.84 -7.48
N SER A 248 -10.74 11.76 -8.11
CA SER A 248 -11.50 11.05 -9.15
C SER A 248 -10.70 9.87 -9.68
N LYS A 249 -11.40 8.91 -10.29
CA LYS A 249 -10.80 8.03 -11.27
C LYS A 249 -10.77 8.76 -12.60
N VAL A 250 -9.57 8.99 -13.13
CA VAL A 250 -9.34 9.72 -14.37
C VAL A 250 -8.67 8.81 -15.38
N LEU A 251 -9.33 8.60 -16.52
CA LEU A 251 -8.83 7.70 -17.55
C LEU A 251 -7.94 8.43 -18.57
N HIS A 252 -8.10 9.76 -18.69
CA HIS A 252 -7.42 10.54 -19.72
C HIS A 252 -6.84 11.87 -19.20
N GLN A 253 -5.75 12.32 -19.81
CA GLN A 253 -5.01 13.52 -19.37
C GLN A 253 -5.84 14.81 -19.40
N LYS A 254 -6.75 14.94 -20.36
CA LYS A 254 -7.61 16.12 -20.50
C LYS A 254 -8.55 16.26 -19.29
N GLU A 255 -9.13 15.15 -18.85
CA GLU A 255 -9.97 15.10 -17.66
C GLU A 255 -9.17 15.50 -16.41
N CYS A 256 -7.90 15.04 -16.28
CA CYS A 256 -7.03 15.45 -15.17
C CYS A 256 -6.85 16.98 -15.14
N ALA A 257 -6.58 17.58 -16.31
CA ALA A 257 -6.36 19.01 -16.42
C ALA A 257 -7.61 19.82 -16.05
N GLU A 258 -8.78 19.42 -16.55
CA GLU A 258 -10.06 20.07 -16.25
C GLU A 258 -10.37 20.04 -14.74
N ILE A 259 -10.15 18.90 -14.09
CA ILE A 259 -10.39 18.73 -12.64
C ILE A 259 -9.43 19.57 -11.82
N ILE A 260 -8.13 19.57 -12.16
CA ILE A 260 -7.13 20.40 -11.46
C ILE A 260 -7.47 21.88 -11.60
N LEU A 261 -7.83 22.33 -12.81
CA LEU A 261 -8.21 23.72 -13.07
C LEU A 261 -9.49 24.13 -12.34
N ALA A 262 -10.40 23.21 -12.03
CA ALA A 262 -11.57 23.47 -11.20
C ALA A 262 -11.25 23.58 -9.70
N ILE A 263 -10.31 22.78 -9.19
CA ILE A 263 -10.00 22.72 -7.75
C ILE A 263 -8.99 23.80 -7.32
N VAL A 264 -8.00 24.12 -8.16
CA VAL A 264 -6.95 25.10 -7.81
C VAL A 264 -7.51 26.47 -7.38
N PRO A 265 -8.51 27.08 -8.05
CA PRO A 265 -9.13 28.31 -7.59
C PRO A 265 -9.78 28.17 -6.21
N PHE A 266 -10.45 27.05 -5.95
CA PHE A 266 -11.07 26.77 -4.66
C PHE A 266 -10.03 26.73 -3.53
N LEU A 267 -8.90 26.05 -3.72
CA LEU A 267 -7.80 26.01 -2.75
C LEU A 267 -7.27 27.42 -2.45
N LYS A 268 -7.06 28.24 -3.49
CA LYS A 268 -6.60 29.63 -3.36
C LYS A 268 -7.58 30.49 -2.55
N THR A 269 -8.88 30.40 -2.83
CA THR A 269 -9.92 31.18 -2.09
C THR A 269 -10.00 30.83 -0.61
N HIS A 270 -9.54 29.63 -0.23
CA HIS A 270 -9.51 29.16 1.16
C HIS A 270 -8.11 29.25 1.80
N SER A 271 -7.18 30.01 1.18
CA SER A 271 -5.81 30.22 1.69
C SER A 271 -4.97 28.94 1.84
N ILE A 272 -5.25 27.91 1.04
CA ILE A 272 -4.44 26.70 0.98
C ILE A 272 -3.35 26.91 -0.07
N ASN A 273 -2.10 27.01 0.38
CA ASN A 273 -0.96 27.36 -0.47
C ASN A 273 0.06 26.22 -0.64
N ALA A 274 0.07 25.24 0.26
CA ALA A 274 0.97 24.09 0.21
C ALA A 274 0.17 22.85 -0.24
N TYR A 275 0.22 22.59 -1.55
CA TYR A 275 -0.44 21.42 -2.14
C TYR A 275 0.21 21.04 -3.48
N HIS A 276 -0.02 19.80 -3.87
CA HIS A 276 0.27 19.30 -5.21
C HIS A 276 -0.69 18.16 -5.56
N PHE A 277 -0.71 17.82 -6.83
CA PHE A 277 -1.49 16.71 -7.36
C PHE A 277 -0.57 15.61 -7.85
N ILE A 278 -1.01 14.36 -7.75
CA ILE A 278 -0.34 13.20 -8.32
C ILE A 278 -1.35 12.30 -9.04
N SER A 279 -0.94 11.67 -10.14
CA SER A 279 -1.68 10.59 -10.77
C SER A 279 -1.11 9.22 -10.40
N SER A 280 -1.92 8.27 -9.94
CA SER A 280 -1.48 6.89 -9.75
C SER A 280 -1.46 6.09 -11.05
N THR A 281 -0.80 4.94 -10.99
CA THR A 281 -0.73 3.96 -12.08
C THR A 281 -2.09 3.36 -12.43
N ASP A 282 -3.02 3.32 -11.47
CA ASP A 282 -4.35 2.75 -11.66
C ASP A 282 -5.39 3.80 -12.09
N GLY A 283 -4.91 4.98 -12.51
CA GLY A 283 -5.74 6.05 -13.07
C GLY A 283 -6.50 6.84 -12.02
N PHE A 284 -5.97 7.01 -10.80
CA PHE A 284 -6.58 7.90 -9.81
C PHE A 284 -5.80 9.20 -9.68
N LEU A 285 -6.53 10.30 -9.52
CA LEU A 285 -5.97 11.61 -9.20
C LEU A 285 -6.05 11.84 -7.69
N TYR A 286 -4.94 12.21 -7.08
CA TYR A 286 -4.88 12.60 -5.67
C TYR A 286 -4.44 14.05 -5.53
N LEU A 287 -5.11 14.74 -4.62
CA LEU A 287 -4.72 16.04 -4.09
C LEU A 287 -4.10 15.82 -2.72
N ILE A 288 -2.89 16.33 -2.56
CA ILE A 288 -2.16 16.29 -1.29
C ILE A 288 -2.10 17.72 -0.77
N ILE A 289 -2.66 17.95 0.41
CA ILE A 289 -2.64 19.23 1.11
C ILE A 289 -1.73 19.08 2.33
N GLU A 290 -0.74 19.96 2.42
CA GLU A 290 0.23 20.02 3.50
C GLU A 290 -0.09 21.21 4.43
N ASP A 291 0.31 21.10 5.70
CA ASP A 291 0.26 22.20 6.68
C ASP A 291 -1.12 22.89 6.80
N PHE A 292 -2.15 22.11 7.10
CA PHE A 292 -3.53 22.60 7.22
C PHE A 292 -3.98 22.65 8.70
N ASN A 293 -4.91 23.57 8.99
CA ASN A 293 -5.60 23.62 10.28
C ASN A 293 -6.86 22.73 10.25
N LYS A 294 -7.01 21.79 11.20
CA LYS A 294 -8.20 20.90 11.30
C LYS A 294 -9.54 21.65 11.26
N SER A 295 -9.62 22.83 11.88
CA SER A 295 -10.85 23.65 11.88
C SER A 295 -11.15 24.31 10.52
N GLN A 296 -10.12 24.63 9.74
CA GLN A 296 -10.27 25.09 8.35
C GLN A 296 -10.64 23.93 7.44
N LEU A 297 -10.08 22.75 7.70
CA LEU A 297 -10.37 21.54 6.93
C LEU A 297 -11.84 21.15 6.99
N GLN A 298 -12.46 21.11 8.17
CA GLN A 298 -13.88 20.78 8.28
C GLN A 298 -14.77 21.73 7.46
N LYS A 299 -14.43 23.02 7.42
CA LYS A 299 -15.11 24.01 6.59
C LYS A 299 -14.85 23.80 5.10
N LEU A 300 -13.63 23.37 4.73
CA LEU A 300 -13.23 23.07 3.36
C LEU A 300 -13.96 21.84 2.81
N LEU A 301 -14.00 20.76 3.59
CA LEU A 301 -14.63 19.49 3.18
C LEU A 301 -16.13 19.65 2.95
N ASN A 302 -16.81 20.42 3.81
CA ASN A 302 -18.23 20.76 3.65
C ASN A 302 -18.53 21.64 2.42
N LYS A 303 -17.50 22.24 1.83
CA LYS A 303 -17.58 23.13 0.66
C LYS A 303 -16.88 22.55 -0.56
N PHE A 304 -16.33 21.34 -0.45
CA PHE A 304 -15.58 20.73 -1.54
C PHE A 304 -16.55 20.44 -2.69
N PRO A 305 -16.17 20.72 -3.95
CA PRO A 305 -17.05 20.48 -5.09
C PRO A 305 -17.44 19.00 -5.19
N ASP A 306 -18.75 18.75 -5.22
CA ASP A 306 -19.48 17.50 -5.45
C ASP A 306 -18.98 16.23 -4.72
N GLU A 307 -19.80 15.69 -3.81
CA GLU A 307 -19.48 14.49 -3.01
C GLU A 307 -19.23 13.22 -3.85
N GLN A 308 -19.59 13.23 -5.14
CA GLN A 308 -19.41 12.13 -6.11
C GLN A 308 -17.98 11.99 -6.64
N LEU A 309 -17.12 12.98 -6.42
CA LEU A 309 -15.75 12.96 -6.92
C LEU A 309 -14.78 12.26 -5.95
N ILE A 310 -15.18 12.04 -4.69
CA ILE A 310 -14.28 11.58 -3.64
C ILE A 310 -14.58 10.12 -3.29
N ASP A 311 -13.60 9.25 -3.51
CA ASP A 311 -13.64 7.82 -3.17
C ASP A 311 -12.46 7.45 -2.25
N ILE A 312 -12.54 6.31 -1.56
CA ILE A 312 -11.61 5.95 -0.48
C ILE A 312 -10.53 4.99 -1.01
N HIS A 313 -9.40 5.54 -1.46
CA HIS A 313 -8.13 4.80 -1.52
C HIS A 313 -7.05 5.49 -0.70
N TYR A 314 -6.36 4.68 0.11
CA TYR A 314 -5.31 5.15 0.99
C TYR A 314 -3.98 5.24 0.21
N PHE A 315 -3.69 6.42 -0.35
CA PHE A 315 -2.33 6.77 -0.73
C PHE A 315 -1.71 7.64 0.35
N TYR A 316 -0.58 7.21 0.91
CA TYR A 316 0.18 8.02 1.84
C TYR A 316 1.61 8.12 1.35
N PRO A 317 2.07 9.31 0.91
CA PRO A 317 3.45 9.50 0.44
C PRO A 317 4.53 8.87 1.33
N GLN A 318 4.34 8.80 2.65
CA GLN A 318 5.32 8.15 3.54
C GLN A 318 5.57 6.66 3.23
N THR A 319 4.65 5.95 2.56
CA THR A 319 4.87 4.54 2.17
C THR A 319 5.95 4.47 1.08
N CYS A 320 5.83 5.32 0.06
CA CYS A 320 6.79 5.45 -1.02
C CYS A 320 8.20 5.80 -0.52
N PHE A 321 8.31 6.65 0.51
CA PHE A 321 9.60 7.16 1.02
C PHE A 321 10.08 6.50 2.31
N ASN A 322 9.33 5.51 2.84
CA ASN A 322 9.57 4.78 4.09
C ASN A 322 9.69 5.64 5.36
N SER A 323 9.50 6.96 5.25
CA SER A 323 9.54 7.92 6.34
C SER A 323 8.88 9.23 5.92
N LEU A 324 8.05 9.78 6.80
CA LEU A 324 7.47 11.13 6.61
C LEU A 324 8.58 12.19 6.54
N GLU A 325 9.68 12.00 7.27
CA GLU A 325 10.82 12.93 7.26
C GLU A 325 11.51 12.95 5.89
N ASN A 326 11.72 11.79 5.27
CA ASN A 326 12.29 11.70 3.92
C ASN A 326 11.39 12.36 2.88
N TYR A 327 10.07 12.17 2.99
CA TYR A 327 9.10 12.86 2.15
C TYR A 327 9.17 14.39 2.34
N GLN A 328 9.18 14.88 3.58
CA GLN A 328 9.25 16.31 3.90
C GLN A 328 10.52 16.98 3.35
N LYS A 329 11.65 16.28 3.33
CA LYS A 329 12.89 16.78 2.71
C LYS A 329 12.75 17.00 1.20
N LEU A 330 11.91 16.23 0.51
CA LEU A 330 11.66 16.32 -0.93
C LEU A 330 10.52 17.28 -1.28
N LEU A 331 9.66 17.63 -0.31
CA LEU A 331 8.47 18.45 -0.55
C LEU A 331 8.75 19.78 -1.27
N PRO A 332 9.78 20.59 -0.93
CA PRO A 332 10.06 21.83 -1.66
C PRO A 332 10.34 21.60 -3.15
N PHE A 333 10.95 20.47 -3.49
CA PHE A 333 11.19 20.08 -4.87
C PHE A 333 9.89 19.65 -5.56
N PHE A 334 9.02 18.90 -4.89
CA PHE A 334 7.71 18.50 -5.41
C PHE A 334 6.80 19.70 -5.67
N GLU A 335 6.77 20.69 -4.77
CA GLU A 335 6.02 21.93 -4.98
C GLU A 335 6.52 22.72 -6.20
N MET A 336 7.83 22.83 -6.36
CA MET A 336 8.43 23.47 -7.53
C MET A 336 8.02 22.73 -8.81
N LEU A 337 8.18 21.40 -8.84
CA LEU A 337 7.83 20.57 -9.99
C LEU A 337 6.34 20.65 -10.33
N SER A 338 5.48 20.66 -9.30
CA SER A 338 4.02 20.77 -9.47
C SER A 338 3.62 22.10 -10.10
N LYS A 339 4.25 23.22 -9.71
CA LYS A 339 4.00 24.54 -10.33
C LYS A 339 4.33 24.53 -11.81
N GLU A 340 5.46 23.94 -12.19
CA GLU A 340 5.82 23.79 -13.61
C GLU A 340 4.84 22.89 -14.37
N ALA A 341 4.41 21.79 -13.75
CA ALA A 341 3.44 20.86 -14.34
C ALA A 341 2.09 21.53 -14.62
N PHE A 342 1.59 22.37 -13.71
CA PHE A 342 0.33 23.09 -13.89
C PHE A 342 0.30 24.01 -15.12
N HIS A 343 1.44 24.60 -15.47
CA HIS A 343 1.54 25.43 -16.68
C HIS A 343 1.58 24.61 -17.99
N ASN A 344 1.72 23.29 -17.89
CA ASN A 344 2.00 22.40 -19.03
C ASN A 344 1.15 21.11 -19.00
N LEU A 345 -0.03 21.14 -18.37
CA LEU A 345 -0.87 19.95 -18.16
C LEU A 345 -1.20 19.19 -19.46
N GLU A 346 -1.37 19.90 -20.58
CA GLU A 346 -1.69 19.32 -21.89
C GLU A 346 -0.44 19.14 -22.81
N ASN A 347 0.75 19.53 -22.36
CA ASN A 347 1.95 19.51 -23.20
C ASN A 347 2.77 18.23 -23.02
N GLU A 348 2.49 17.22 -23.85
CA GLU A 348 3.18 15.93 -23.82
C GLU A 348 4.70 16.03 -24.05
N ASN A 349 5.13 16.92 -24.95
CA ASN A 349 6.56 17.10 -25.21
C ASN A 349 7.28 17.66 -23.99
N PHE A 350 6.65 18.60 -23.26
CA PHE A 350 7.18 19.11 -22.00
C PHE A 350 7.35 17.97 -20.99
N LYS A 351 6.33 17.14 -20.79
CA LYS A 351 6.37 16.03 -19.82
C LYS A 351 7.49 15.04 -20.11
N ILE A 352 7.62 14.60 -21.37
CA ILE A 352 8.70 13.67 -21.78
C ILE A 352 10.08 14.30 -21.57
N LEU A 353 10.29 15.54 -22.02
CA LEU A 353 11.57 16.24 -21.87
C LEU A 353 11.92 16.46 -20.40
N LYS A 354 10.95 16.88 -19.58
CA LYS A 354 11.15 17.11 -18.15
C LYS A 354 11.43 15.79 -17.42
N GLY A 355 10.72 14.71 -17.77
CA GLY A 355 10.97 13.36 -17.25
C GLY A 355 12.39 12.84 -17.58
N LEU A 356 12.83 12.97 -18.84
CA LEU A 356 14.20 12.63 -19.23
C LEU A 356 15.25 13.47 -18.51
N ASN A 357 15.00 14.78 -18.36
CA ASN A 357 15.90 15.67 -17.64
C ASN A 357 16.05 15.28 -16.16
N LEU A 358 14.96 14.87 -15.49
CA LEU A 358 15.03 14.36 -14.12
C LEU A 358 15.92 13.14 -14.01
N LEU A 359 15.74 12.18 -14.92
CA LEU A 359 16.52 10.93 -14.95
C LEU A 359 18.02 11.18 -15.17
N ILE A 360 18.37 12.05 -16.13
CA ILE A 360 19.77 12.43 -16.43
C ILE A 360 20.39 13.23 -15.28
N THR A 361 19.60 14.10 -14.66
CA THR A 361 20.07 14.90 -13.52
C THR A 361 20.32 13.98 -12.32
N LEU A 362 19.45 13.01 -12.07
CA LEU A 362 19.61 12.05 -10.97
C LEU A 362 20.91 11.25 -11.09
N ARG A 363 21.29 10.82 -12.31
CA ARG A 363 22.60 10.20 -12.58
C ARG A 363 23.74 11.05 -12.03
N LYS A 364 23.70 12.36 -12.28
CA LYS A 364 24.75 13.31 -11.90
C LYS A 364 24.77 13.58 -10.40
N ILE A 365 23.59 13.84 -9.82
CA ILE A 365 23.44 14.08 -8.38
C ILE A 365 23.98 12.88 -7.61
N GLU A 366 23.61 11.68 -8.04
CA GLU A 366 23.98 10.45 -7.36
C GLU A 366 25.35 9.90 -7.74
N LYS A 367 26.06 10.61 -8.64
CA LYS A 367 27.41 10.30 -9.11
C LYS A 367 27.53 8.87 -9.63
N MET A 368 26.51 8.39 -10.35
CA MET A 368 26.49 7.03 -10.88
C MET A 368 27.56 6.87 -11.97
N SER A 369 28.35 5.81 -11.89
CA SER A 369 29.22 5.40 -13.00
C SER A 369 28.39 5.07 -14.25
N LYS A 370 29.04 4.94 -15.43
CA LYS A 370 28.33 4.52 -16.64
C LYS A 370 27.64 3.17 -16.45
N GLU A 371 28.35 2.19 -15.89
CA GLU A 371 27.82 0.84 -15.65
C GLU A 371 26.67 0.85 -14.63
N GLU A 372 26.83 1.59 -13.54
CA GLU A 372 25.79 1.74 -12.52
C GLU A 372 24.52 2.36 -13.09
N TYR A 373 24.67 3.41 -13.91
CA TYR A 373 23.53 4.06 -14.55
C TYR A 373 22.82 3.13 -15.54
N LEU A 374 23.56 2.37 -16.34
CA LEU A 374 22.97 1.38 -17.26
C LEU A 374 22.19 0.29 -16.50
N SER A 375 22.72 -0.19 -15.37
CA SER A 375 22.01 -1.12 -14.50
C SER A 375 20.77 -0.50 -13.86
N PHE A 376 20.87 0.76 -13.40
CA PHE A 376 19.72 1.49 -12.86
C PHE A 376 18.62 1.68 -13.91
N LEU A 377 18.97 2.06 -15.14
CA LEU A 377 18.01 2.20 -16.24
C LEU A 377 17.30 0.88 -16.58
N LYS A 378 18.03 -0.24 -16.61
CA LYS A 378 17.44 -1.57 -16.80
C LYS A 378 16.48 -1.93 -15.68
N TYR A 379 16.88 -1.69 -14.43
CA TYR A 379 16.03 -1.86 -13.25
C TYR A 379 14.73 -1.04 -13.36
N LEU A 380 14.80 0.23 -13.76
CA LEU A 380 13.61 1.06 -13.96
C LEU A 380 12.69 0.50 -15.06
N ILE A 381 13.25 0.00 -16.16
CA ILE A 381 12.49 -0.65 -17.23
C ILE A 381 11.82 -1.91 -16.70
N ASP A 382 12.54 -2.78 -15.98
CA ASP A 382 11.99 -4.03 -15.46
C ASP A 382 10.86 -3.81 -14.46
N CYS A 383 10.97 -2.78 -13.62
CA CYS A 383 9.88 -2.36 -12.74
C CYS A 383 8.68 -1.83 -13.53
N TRP A 384 8.90 -0.93 -14.49
CA TRP A 384 7.81 -0.14 -15.06
C TRP A 384 7.21 -0.71 -16.36
N ILE A 385 7.89 -1.64 -17.05
CA ILE A 385 7.43 -2.17 -18.33
C ILE A 385 6.09 -2.91 -18.19
N MET A 386 5.82 -3.47 -17.01
CA MET A 386 4.59 -4.21 -16.75
C MET A 386 3.36 -3.28 -16.64
N TYR A 387 3.54 -1.98 -16.37
CA TYR A 387 2.45 -0.99 -16.47
C TYR A 387 2.02 -0.70 -17.92
N CYS A 388 2.74 -1.25 -18.89
CA CYS A 388 2.47 -1.03 -20.32
C CYS A 388 1.68 -2.19 -20.95
N VAL A 389 1.40 -3.25 -20.19
CA VAL A 389 0.56 -4.38 -20.59
C VAL A 389 -0.89 -4.02 -20.25
N ASP A 390 -1.81 -4.23 -21.19
CA ASP A 390 -3.23 -3.87 -21.04
C ASP A 390 -3.87 -4.61 -19.86
N ASP A 391 -4.65 -3.89 -19.04
CA ASP A 391 -5.22 -4.41 -17.78
C ASP A 391 -6.14 -5.63 -17.97
N ILE A 392 -6.71 -5.81 -19.17
CA ILE A 392 -7.59 -6.97 -19.52
C ILE A 392 -6.80 -8.29 -19.50
N LEU A 393 -5.47 -8.26 -19.64
CA LEU A 393 -4.60 -9.43 -19.71
C LEU A 393 -4.02 -9.86 -18.35
N ILE A 394 -4.17 -9.04 -17.30
CA ILE A 394 -3.64 -9.26 -15.94
C ILE A 394 -4.13 -10.59 -15.30
N ASN A 395 -5.23 -11.15 -15.79
CA ASN A 395 -5.83 -12.40 -15.30
C ASN A 395 -5.34 -13.68 -16.01
N LYS A 396 -4.38 -13.59 -16.95
CA LYS A 396 -3.82 -14.75 -17.68
C LYS A 396 -2.29 -14.69 -17.69
N ALA A 397 -1.63 -15.56 -16.92
CA ALA A 397 -0.23 -15.93 -17.19
C ALA A 397 -0.24 -17.26 -17.96
N PRO A 398 0.55 -17.48 -19.04
CA PRO A 398 1.81 -16.83 -19.37
C PRO A 398 1.99 -16.41 -20.86
N GLU A 399 1.99 -15.11 -21.18
CA GLU A 399 2.53 -14.57 -22.47
C GLU A 399 3.46 -13.35 -22.27
N THR A 400 3.93 -13.12 -21.04
CA THR A 400 4.59 -11.88 -20.62
C THR A 400 5.92 -11.58 -21.34
N THR A 401 6.70 -12.59 -21.72
CA THR A 401 7.95 -12.40 -22.48
C THR A 401 7.70 -11.91 -23.91
N ILE A 402 6.63 -12.40 -24.56
CA ILE A 402 6.25 -12.00 -25.91
C ILE A 402 5.76 -10.54 -25.89
N GLU A 403 4.98 -10.16 -24.87
CA GLU A 403 4.48 -8.81 -24.66
C GLU A 403 5.60 -7.80 -24.41
N LYS A 404 6.57 -8.10 -23.52
CA LYS A 404 7.74 -7.24 -23.30
C LYS A 404 8.49 -6.95 -24.60
N SER A 405 8.74 -7.98 -25.41
CA SER A 405 9.43 -7.83 -26.70
C SER A 405 8.65 -6.92 -27.66
N THR A 406 7.32 -7.00 -27.64
CA THR A 406 6.42 -6.20 -28.47
C THR A 406 6.41 -4.74 -28.02
N ILE A 407 6.37 -4.48 -26.71
CA ILE A 407 6.46 -3.14 -26.13
C ILE A 407 7.79 -2.47 -26.50
N LEU A 408 8.91 -3.18 -26.35
CA LEU A 408 10.23 -2.63 -26.70
C LEU A 408 10.37 -2.31 -28.21
N LYS A 409 9.77 -3.12 -29.09
CA LYS A 409 9.70 -2.81 -30.53
C LYS A 409 8.90 -1.53 -30.79
N LYS A 410 7.76 -1.34 -30.11
CA LYS A 410 6.95 -0.12 -30.19
C LYS A 410 7.74 1.10 -29.71
N TYR A 411 8.46 0.99 -28.59
CA TYR A 411 9.33 2.04 -28.08
C TYR A 411 10.42 2.44 -29.07
N ASN A 412 11.08 1.46 -29.70
CA ASN A 412 12.08 1.76 -30.73
C ASN A 412 11.48 2.58 -31.87
N SER A 413 10.30 2.18 -32.38
CA SER A 413 9.61 2.91 -33.46
C SER A 413 9.30 4.36 -33.07
N ILE A 414 8.78 4.60 -31.86
CA ILE A 414 8.51 5.96 -31.36
C ILE A 414 9.81 6.74 -31.22
N PHE A 415 10.86 6.13 -30.65
CA PHE A 415 12.15 6.77 -30.46
C PHE A 415 12.78 7.20 -31.79
N GLN A 416 12.77 6.36 -32.83
CA GLN A 416 13.35 6.73 -34.13
C GLN A 416 12.66 7.98 -34.72
N LYS A 417 11.35 8.15 -34.51
CA LYS A 417 10.62 9.35 -34.96
C LYS A 417 11.01 10.62 -34.19
N GLN A 418 11.35 10.49 -32.91
CA GLN A 418 11.65 11.63 -32.02
C GLN A 418 13.15 11.90 -31.85
N LYS A 419 14.03 11.02 -32.35
CA LYS A 419 15.47 11.01 -32.11
C LYS A 419 16.15 12.35 -32.39
N GLN A 420 15.86 12.97 -33.55
CA GLN A 420 16.49 14.24 -33.93
C GLN A 420 16.04 15.39 -33.02
N TYR A 421 14.75 15.46 -32.71
CA TYR A 421 14.19 16.44 -31.79
C TYR A 421 14.83 16.32 -30.40
N LEU A 422 14.82 15.11 -29.83
CA LEU A 422 15.40 14.85 -28.50
C LEU A 422 16.89 15.22 -28.45
N LYS A 423 17.68 14.85 -29.46
CA LYS A 423 19.11 15.24 -29.52
C LYS A 423 19.33 16.76 -29.56
N SER A 424 18.42 17.51 -30.19
CA SER A 424 18.55 18.96 -30.31
C SER A 424 18.03 19.73 -29.09
N THR A 425 17.06 19.17 -28.36
CA THR A 425 16.31 19.88 -27.33
C THR A 425 16.70 19.47 -25.90
N LEU A 426 17.20 18.25 -25.71
CA LEU A 426 17.55 17.73 -24.40
C LEU A 426 18.77 18.48 -23.83
N LYS A 427 18.54 19.30 -22.82
CA LYS A 427 19.57 20.05 -22.09
C LYS A 427 19.45 19.73 -20.61
N ILE A 428 20.60 19.53 -19.95
CA ILE A 428 20.64 19.33 -18.50
C ILE A 428 20.07 20.56 -17.82
N ASP A 429 18.99 20.34 -17.08
CA ASP A 429 18.33 21.37 -16.30
C ASP A 429 19.09 21.57 -14.98
N LYS A 430 19.74 22.72 -14.84
CA LYS A 430 20.50 23.08 -13.63
C LYS A 430 19.59 23.57 -12.48
N SER A 431 18.29 23.72 -12.71
CA SER A 431 17.36 24.21 -11.68
C SER A 431 17.16 23.20 -10.53
N TYR A 432 17.53 21.94 -10.71
CA TYR A 432 17.35 20.86 -9.73
C TYR A 432 18.37 20.81 -8.59
N HIS A 433 19.02 21.93 -8.26
CA HIS A 433 19.87 22.04 -7.06
C HIS A 433 19.10 21.68 -5.78
N ILE A 434 17.82 22.04 -5.69
CA ILE A 434 16.92 21.70 -4.56
C ILE A 434 16.81 20.17 -4.39
N LEU A 435 16.68 19.43 -5.49
CA LEU A 435 16.65 17.96 -5.45
C LEU A 435 17.99 17.39 -4.95
N SER A 436 19.12 17.94 -5.41
CA SER A 436 20.44 17.54 -4.93
C SER A 436 20.60 17.75 -3.43
N GLU A 437 20.15 18.90 -2.92
CA GLU A 437 20.22 19.21 -1.49
C GLU A 437 19.30 18.31 -0.66
N ALA A 438 18.11 18.00 -1.17
CA ALA A 438 17.17 17.10 -0.52
C ALA A 438 17.75 15.69 -0.42
N LEU A 439 18.25 15.14 -1.55
CA LEU A 439 18.82 13.79 -1.63
C LEU A 439 20.04 13.60 -0.71
N ALA A 440 20.86 14.65 -0.53
CA ALA A 440 22.00 14.62 0.39
C ALA A 440 21.60 14.43 1.88
N ARG A 441 20.35 14.69 2.25
CA ARG A 441 19.84 14.62 3.63
C ARG A 441 18.96 13.39 3.88
N ILE A 442 18.74 12.54 2.87
CA ILE A 442 17.88 11.36 2.97
C ILE A 442 18.55 10.29 3.82
N ASP A 443 17.77 9.72 4.75
CA ASP A 443 18.19 8.51 5.44
C ASP A 443 17.75 7.29 4.62
N ASN A 444 18.69 6.66 3.92
CA ASN A 444 18.42 5.45 3.14
C ASN A 444 18.35 4.19 4.02
N ARG A 445 18.76 4.23 5.30
CA ARG A 445 18.81 3.04 6.17
C ARG A 445 17.42 2.49 6.46
N VAL A 446 16.42 3.38 6.49
CA VAL A 446 15.00 3.08 6.74
C VAL A 446 14.33 2.31 5.60
N ILE A 447 14.98 2.18 4.44
CA ILE A 447 14.44 1.46 3.29
C ILE A 447 14.59 -0.04 3.51
N PRO A 448 13.48 -0.81 3.56
CA PRO A 448 13.55 -2.26 3.71
C PRO A 448 14.16 -2.94 2.48
N LEU A 449 15.02 -3.93 2.71
CA LEU A 449 15.71 -4.64 1.62
C LEU A 449 14.79 -5.45 0.72
N TYR A 450 13.63 -5.90 1.20
CA TYR A 450 12.68 -6.60 0.33
C TYR A 450 12.19 -5.71 -0.83
N LYS A 451 12.22 -4.38 -0.68
CA LYS A 451 11.83 -3.42 -1.73
C LYS A 451 12.86 -3.32 -2.86
N THR A 452 14.05 -3.89 -2.68
CA THR A 452 15.13 -3.84 -3.68
C THR A 452 15.08 -5.02 -4.66
N PHE A 453 13.89 -5.60 -4.86
CA PHE A 453 13.65 -6.67 -5.84
C PHE A 453 14.03 -6.22 -7.25
N LEU A 454 14.37 -7.17 -8.14
CA LEU A 454 14.76 -6.94 -9.55
C LEU A 454 16.05 -6.12 -9.79
N ILE A 455 16.75 -5.64 -8.75
CA ILE A 455 18.02 -4.94 -8.94
C ILE A 455 19.11 -5.94 -9.37
N THR A 456 19.71 -5.69 -10.54
CA THR A 456 20.84 -6.48 -11.07
C THR A 456 21.93 -5.56 -11.66
N PRO A 457 23.24 -5.88 -11.52
CA PRO A 457 23.83 -6.99 -10.75
C PRO A 457 23.66 -6.82 -9.23
N ASP A 458 24.14 -7.79 -8.47
CA ASP A 458 24.01 -7.82 -7.01
C ASP A 458 24.93 -6.76 -6.35
N PHE A 459 24.44 -5.52 -6.26
CA PHE A 459 25.11 -4.45 -5.55
C PHE A 459 25.00 -4.63 -4.03
N ASP A 460 25.86 -3.94 -3.27
CA ASP A 460 25.73 -3.88 -1.81
C ASP A 460 24.36 -3.29 -1.37
N GLU A 461 23.99 -3.58 -0.12
CA GLU A 461 22.71 -3.15 0.47
C GLU A 461 22.49 -1.64 0.40
N THR A 462 23.54 -0.85 0.61
CA THR A 462 23.45 0.62 0.61
C THR A 462 23.09 1.12 -0.78
N LYS A 463 23.75 0.60 -1.80
CA LYS A 463 23.49 0.92 -3.20
C LYS A 463 22.09 0.46 -3.63
N LYS A 464 21.69 -0.75 -3.27
CA LYS A 464 20.34 -1.28 -3.57
C LYS A 464 19.24 -0.39 -2.99
N LYS A 465 19.36 -0.01 -1.71
CA LYS A 465 18.43 0.90 -1.03
C LYS A 465 18.39 2.26 -1.74
N LYS A 466 19.55 2.79 -2.12
CA LYS A 466 19.66 4.05 -2.86
C LYS A 466 18.98 3.98 -4.24
N PHE A 467 19.17 2.91 -5.00
CA PHE A 467 18.48 2.69 -6.28
C PHE A 467 16.97 2.59 -6.11
N CYS A 468 16.50 1.83 -5.12
CA CYS A 468 15.08 1.76 -4.76
C CYS A 468 14.53 3.15 -4.41
N PHE A 469 15.25 3.96 -3.62
CA PHE A 469 14.84 5.32 -3.28
C PHE A 469 14.74 6.21 -4.53
N CYS A 470 15.76 6.18 -5.37
CA CYS A 470 15.82 6.93 -6.62
C CYS A 470 14.65 6.57 -7.56
N LYS A 471 14.31 5.28 -7.67
CA LYS A 471 13.11 4.83 -8.39
C LYS A 471 11.85 5.47 -7.83
N ASN A 472 11.66 5.43 -6.50
CA ASN A 472 10.44 5.97 -5.87
C ASN A 472 10.35 7.50 -6.03
N VAL A 473 11.47 8.23 -5.94
CA VAL A 473 11.53 9.67 -6.23
C VAL A 473 11.13 9.94 -7.68
N LEU A 474 11.70 9.22 -8.65
CA LEU A 474 11.35 9.38 -10.06
C LEU A 474 9.89 9.07 -10.33
N ASP A 475 9.38 7.96 -9.78
CA ASP A 475 8.00 7.55 -9.96
C ASP A 475 7.01 8.61 -9.43
N TYR A 476 7.32 9.18 -8.27
CA TYR A 476 6.55 10.27 -7.68
C TYR A 476 6.61 11.54 -8.53
N CYS A 477 7.80 11.91 -9.03
CA CYS A 477 7.96 13.06 -9.93
C CYS A 477 7.20 12.88 -11.24
N TYR A 478 7.20 11.66 -11.81
CA TYR A 478 6.44 11.33 -13.01
C TYR A 478 4.93 11.41 -12.74
N SER A 479 4.51 11.08 -11.52
CA SER A 479 3.12 11.22 -11.09
C SER A 479 2.70 12.68 -10.91
N ILE A 480 3.60 13.57 -10.45
CA ILE A 480 3.38 15.04 -10.43
C ILE A 480 3.32 15.62 -11.84
N LEU A 481 4.16 15.10 -12.76
CA LEU A 481 4.20 15.52 -14.16
C LEU A 481 3.05 14.94 -15.00
N PHE A 482 2.20 14.09 -14.41
CA PHE A 482 1.12 13.39 -15.11
C PHE A 482 1.61 12.59 -16.33
N ILE A 483 2.78 11.97 -16.20
CA ILE A 483 3.32 11.06 -17.22
C ILE A 483 2.52 9.76 -17.14
N GLU A 484 1.86 9.41 -18.25
CA GLU A 484 1.05 8.20 -18.28
C GLU A 484 1.89 6.96 -17.95
N PRO A 485 1.32 5.96 -17.26
CA PRO A 485 2.05 4.75 -16.85
C PRO A 485 2.77 4.06 -18.03
N LYS A 486 2.13 4.03 -19.20
CA LYS A 486 2.68 3.47 -20.45
C LYS A 486 3.94 4.17 -20.96
N PHE A 487 4.26 5.37 -20.47
CA PHE A 487 5.47 6.11 -20.82
C PHE A 487 6.53 6.09 -19.72
N LYS A 488 6.22 5.61 -18.50
CA LYS A 488 7.21 5.55 -17.41
C LYS A 488 8.42 4.69 -17.77
N ALA A 489 8.19 3.51 -18.38
CA ALA A 489 9.28 2.65 -18.88
C ALA A 489 9.92 3.14 -20.19
N TYR A 490 9.23 4.00 -20.95
CA TYR A 490 9.76 4.56 -22.19
C TYR A 490 10.91 5.56 -21.93
N LEU A 491 10.83 6.34 -20.85
CA LEU A 491 11.86 7.32 -20.49
C LEU A 491 13.25 6.68 -20.22
N PRO A 492 13.39 5.66 -19.35
CA PRO A 492 14.68 4.98 -19.19
C PRO A 492 15.10 4.21 -20.44
N TYR A 493 14.16 3.72 -21.26
CA TYR A 493 14.49 3.15 -22.57
C TYR A 493 15.15 4.19 -23.49
N ILE A 494 14.60 5.39 -23.60
CA ILE A 494 15.22 6.48 -24.37
C ILE A 494 16.61 6.81 -23.83
N ALA A 495 16.76 6.93 -22.50
CA ALA A 495 18.05 7.22 -21.88
C ALA A 495 19.10 6.16 -22.25
N LEU A 496 18.74 4.87 -22.28
CA LEU A 496 19.63 3.80 -22.73
C LEU A 496 20.09 3.96 -24.19
N GLN A 497 19.28 4.55 -25.06
CA GLN A 497 19.63 4.74 -26.47
C GLN A 497 20.50 5.98 -26.73
N ILE A 498 20.60 6.89 -25.74
CA ILE A 498 21.35 8.15 -25.85
C ILE A 498 22.75 8.04 -25.19
N GLU A 499 22.92 7.14 -24.21
CA GLU A 499 24.20 6.79 -23.55
C GLU A 499 25.15 5.95 -24.43
#